data_AF-A0A2N9WWF0-F1
#
_entry.id   AF-A0A2N9WWF0-F1
#
_cell.length_a   1.000
_cell.length_b   1.000
_cell.length_c   1.000
_cell.angle_alpha   90.00
_cell.angle_beta   90.00
_cell.angle_gamma   90.00
#
_symmetry.space_group_name_H-M   'P 1'
#
loop_
_entity.id
_entity.type
_entity.pdbx_description
1 polymer ?
#
loop_
_entity_poly.entity_id
_entity_poly.type
_entity_poly.pdbx_seq_one_letter_code
_entity_poly.pdbx_strand_id
1 'polypeptide(L)'
;MPAKVTFTEAKNLYESKFPNNKLIKFESASRPCSILCYKHGLVEDLGFRNLRLSKFGCPKCARDHRRRGVDAKIKQYLDMNSSKRLNKVKKFGDTVPRRTDKTRRIKSCTLAESPVEYSCKGSTAKHALTNKARTGELSSSHVQPVLDDKPEDLPKSNFALVPYHSDVKVAAGLGRFNNTLETLPIPLSLPELQKLGVQPNNIICCRVPDNSMDPILQDGALVGIDTAETEIHSGKIYAFMDNDGWSYIRILVKTDDSRIKIHSYNYSYETEIVIPESIRVIGRLFWAASIF
;
A
#
# COMPACT_ATOMS: atom_id res chain seq x y z
N MET A 1 7.18 -45.41 16.35
CA MET A 1 7.81 -44.08 16.22
C MET A 1 8.07 -43.82 14.74
N PRO A 2 7.79 -42.64 14.18
CA PRO A 2 8.13 -42.36 12.78
C PRO A 2 9.65 -42.47 12.60
N ALA A 3 10.09 -43.09 11.50
CA ALA A 3 11.50 -43.28 11.20
C ALA A 3 12.24 -41.94 11.18
N LYS A 4 13.41 -41.88 11.84
CA LYS A 4 14.28 -40.70 11.81
C LYS A 4 14.88 -40.59 10.41
N VAL A 5 14.49 -39.56 9.67
CA VAL A 5 15.09 -39.24 8.37
C VAL A 5 16.48 -38.66 8.61
N THR A 6 17.50 -39.22 7.98
CA THR A 6 18.88 -38.73 8.06
C THR A 6 19.10 -37.53 7.14
N PHE A 7 20.16 -36.75 7.37
CA PHE A 7 20.52 -35.61 6.51
C PHE A 7 20.71 -36.01 5.04
N THR A 8 21.41 -37.13 4.80
CA THR A 8 21.69 -37.63 3.45
C THR A 8 20.39 -38.01 2.72
N GLU A 9 19.48 -38.69 3.40
CA GLU A 9 18.16 -39.02 2.84
C GLU A 9 17.34 -37.76 2.57
N ALA A 10 17.30 -36.81 3.51
CA ALA A 10 16.59 -35.55 3.35
C ALA A 10 17.12 -34.73 2.16
N LYS A 11 18.45 -34.68 2.02
CA LYS A 11 19.16 -34.03 0.92
C LYS A 11 18.79 -34.66 -0.41
N ASN A 12 18.91 -35.99 -0.53
CA ASN A 12 18.57 -36.71 -1.76
C ASN A 12 17.09 -36.52 -2.14
N LEU A 13 16.17 -36.56 -1.17
CA LEU A 13 14.75 -36.34 -1.40
C LEU A 13 14.43 -34.93 -1.91
N TYR A 14 15.15 -33.91 -1.42
CA TYR A 14 14.92 -32.54 -1.83
C TYR A 14 15.60 -32.21 -3.17
N GLU A 15 16.87 -32.56 -3.31
CA GLU A 15 17.68 -32.21 -4.48
C GLU A 15 17.27 -33.02 -5.73
N SER A 16 16.78 -34.25 -5.58
CA SER A 16 16.21 -35.00 -6.71
C SER A 16 14.96 -34.35 -7.31
N LYS A 17 14.16 -33.67 -6.48
CA LYS A 17 12.98 -32.93 -6.92
C LYS A 17 13.32 -31.53 -7.44
N PHE A 18 14.36 -30.92 -6.88
CA PHE A 18 14.79 -29.55 -7.21
C PHE A 18 16.30 -29.51 -7.47
N PRO A 19 16.76 -29.90 -8.67
CA PRO A 19 18.19 -30.11 -8.96
C PRO A 19 19.03 -28.82 -8.85
N ASN A 20 18.41 -27.66 -9.01
CA ASN A 20 19.08 -26.36 -8.92
C ASN A 20 19.12 -25.80 -7.48
N ASN A 21 18.49 -26.47 -6.51
CA ASN A 21 18.51 -26.06 -5.11
C ASN A 21 19.37 -27.04 -4.31
N LYS A 22 19.97 -26.56 -3.21
CA LYS A 22 20.76 -27.41 -2.30
C LYS A 22 20.21 -27.35 -0.89
N LEU A 23 20.19 -28.48 -0.19
CA LEU A 23 19.87 -28.53 1.24
C LEU A 23 21.15 -28.28 2.04
N ILE A 24 21.17 -27.22 2.84
CA ILE A 24 22.38 -26.77 3.57
C ILE A 24 22.36 -27.28 5.01
N LYS A 25 21.25 -27.05 5.73
CA LYS A 25 21.11 -27.41 7.14
C LYS A 25 19.84 -28.24 7.33
N PHE A 26 19.95 -29.41 7.94
CA PHE A 26 18.80 -30.22 8.34
C PHE A 26 19.15 -31.08 9.56
N GLU A 27 18.34 -30.95 10.62
CA GLU A 27 18.48 -31.72 11.86
C GLU A 27 17.39 -32.79 11.99
N SER A 28 16.14 -32.44 11.67
CA SER A 28 15.01 -33.37 11.67
C SER A 28 13.83 -32.82 10.85
N ALA A 29 12.83 -33.66 10.57
CA ALA A 29 11.63 -33.24 9.85
C ALA A 29 10.74 -32.25 10.64
N SER A 30 10.91 -32.16 11.96
CA SER A 30 10.17 -31.25 12.85
C SER A 30 10.93 -29.96 13.16
N ARG A 31 12.24 -29.91 12.89
CA ARG A 31 13.07 -28.73 13.09
C ARG A 31 13.23 -27.94 11.79
N PRO A 32 13.47 -26.61 11.90
CA PRO A 32 13.75 -25.78 10.73
C PRO A 32 14.99 -26.26 9.98
N CYS A 33 14.97 -26.10 8.67
CA CYS A 33 16.05 -26.42 7.75
C CYS A 33 16.36 -25.21 6.86
N SER A 34 17.59 -25.15 6.34
CA SER A 34 18.02 -24.08 5.45
C SER A 34 18.40 -24.64 4.09
N ILE A 35 18.03 -23.93 3.03
CA ILE A 35 18.34 -24.30 1.64
C ILE A 35 19.06 -23.15 0.95
N LEU A 36 19.81 -23.50 -0.09
CA LEU A 36 20.30 -22.56 -1.09
C LEU A 36 19.44 -22.69 -2.35
N CYS A 37 18.66 -21.65 -2.65
CA CYS A 37 17.88 -21.58 -3.87
C CYS A 37 18.66 -20.83 -4.96
N TYR A 38 18.68 -21.36 -6.20
CA TYR A 38 19.40 -20.70 -7.31
C TYR A 38 18.87 -19.30 -7.66
N LYS A 39 17.61 -18.97 -7.35
CA LYS A 39 17.02 -17.65 -7.63
C LYS A 39 17.13 -16.68 -6.47
N HIS A 40 16.94 -17.19 -5.25
CA HIS A 40 16.73 -16.34 -4.07
C HIS A 40 17.84 -16.44 -3.03
N GLY A 41 18.93 -17.14 -3.35
CA GLY A 41 20.05 -17.34 -2.44
C GLY A 41 19.68 -18.22 -1.24
N LEU A 42 20.31 -17.92 -0.10
CA LEU A 42 20.08 -18.63 1.15
C LEU A 42 18.67 -18.34 1.69
N VAL A 43 17.95 -19.39 2.04
CA VAL A 43 16.63 -19.30 2.67
C VAL A 43 16.63 -20.19 3.91
N GLU A 44 16.44 -19.57 5.06
CA GLU A 44 16.55 -20.21 6.38
C GLU A 44 15.18 -20.46 7.00
N ASP A 45 15.18 -21.20 8.11
CA ASP A 45 14.01 -21.47 8.95
C ASP A 45 12.80 -22.10 8.26
N LEU A 46 13.06 -23.02 7.32
CA LEU A 46 12.03 -23.70 6.55
C LEU A 46 11.60 -25.02 7.21
N GLY A 47 10.30 -25.30 7.21
CA GLY A 47 9.80 -26.63 7.58
C GLY A 47 10.10 -27.66 6.48
N PHE A 48 10.86 -28.71 6.79
CA PHE A 48 11.25 -29.73 5.79
C PHE A 48 10.05 -30.43 5.13
N ARG A 49 8.97 -30.68 5.88
CA ARG A 49 7.73 -31.23 5.31
C ARG A 49 7.15 -30.34 4.21
N ASN A 50 7.04 -29.04 4.47
CA ASN A 50 6.49 -28.06 3.52
C ASN A 50 7.41 -27.92 2.31
N LEU A 51 8.72 -27.95 2.55
CA LEU A 51 9.73 -27.91 1.53
C LEU A 51 9.62 -29.09 0.56
N ARG A 52 9.46 -30.31 1.08
CA ARG A 52 9.25 -31.53 0.30
C ARG A 52 7.95 -31.49 -0.52
N LEU A 53 6.87 -30.98 0.07
CA LEU A 53 5.55 -30.90 -0.59
C LEU A 53 5.44 -29.74 -1.58
N SER A 54 6.37 -28.78 -1.55
CA SER A 54 6.40 -27.65 -2.47
C SER A 54 6.41 -28.10 -3.94
N LYS A 55 5.83 -27.29 -4.83
CA LYS A 55 5.95 -27.45 -6.29
C LYS A 55 7.11 -26.65 -6.88
N PHE A 56 7.60 -25.65 -6.16
CA PHE A 56 8.50 -24.62 -6.69
C PHE A 56 9.83 -24.52 -5.94
N GLY A 57 10.17 -25.51 -5.11
CA GLY A 57 11.46 -25.58 -4.43
C GLY A 57 11.48 -24.78 -3.14
N CYS A 58 11.48 -23.45 -3.21
CA CYS A 58 11.46 -22.57 -2.05
C CYS A 58 10.17 -21.72 -1.97
N PRO A 59 9.82 -21.17 -0.80
CA PRO A 59 8.63 -20.32 -0.65
C PRO A 59 8.65 -19.06 -1.54
N LYS A 60 9.84 -18.49 -1.78
CA LYS A 60 10.02 -17.33 -2.66
C LYS A 60 9.72 -17.67 -4.12
N CYS A 61 10.23 -18.79 -4.64
CA CYS A 61 9.90 -19.28 -5.98
C CYS A 61 8.41 -19.59 -6.17
N ALA A 62 7.73 -20.07 -5.12
CA ALA A 62 6.28 -20.27 -5.16
C ALA A 62 5.52 -18.94 -5.28
N ARG A 63 5.97 -17.88 -4.59
CA ARG A 63 5.42 -16.53 -4.72
C ARG A 63 5.64 -15.97 -6.13
N ASP A 64 6.85 -16.09 -6.67
CA ASP A 64 7.15 -15.61 -8.04
C ASP A 64 6.29 -16.30 -9.09
N HIS A 65 6.03 -17.61 -8.94
CA HIS A 65 5.16 -18.32 -9.85
C HIS A 65 3.71 -17.80 -9.81
N ARG A 66 3.19 -17.49 -8.62
CA ARG A 66 1.85 -16.92 -8.49
C ARG A 66 1.75 -15.54 -9.15
N ARG A 67 2.78 -14.70 -9.00
CA ARG A 67 2.86 -13.38 -9.66
C ARG A 67 2.82 -13.50 -11.19
N ARG A 68 3.60 -14.41 -11.79
CA ARG A 68 3.57 -14.64 -13.25
C ARG A 68 2.19 -15.02 -13.79
N GLY A 69 1.38 -15.75 -13.03
CA GLY A 69 0.02 -16.09 -13.44
C GLY A 69 -0.91 -14.87 -13.52
N VAL A 70 -0.73 -13.92 -12.60
CA VAL A 70 -1.41 -12.63 -12.63
C VAL A 70 -0.91 -11.80 -13.81
N ASP A 71 0.40 -11.71 -14.00
CA ASP A 71 1.02 -10.95 -15.11
C ASP A 71 0.59 -11.48 -16.49
N ALA A 72 0.50 -12.81 -16.66
CA ALA A 72 0.06 -13.44 -17.90
C ALA A 72 -1.43 -13.15 -18.19
N LYS A 73 -2.28 -13.12 -17.15
CA LYS A 73 -3.71 -12.81 -17.27
C LYS A 73 -3.92 -11.33 -17.58
N ILE A 74 -3.11 -10.45 -17.00
CA ILE A 74 -3.06 -9.02 -17.33
C ILE A 74 -2.63 -8.85 -18.78
N LYS A 75 -1.56 -9.50 -19.22
CA LYS A 75 -1.08 -9.43 -20.61
C LYS A 75 -2.16 -9.89 -21.60
N GLN A 76 -2.81 -11.02 -21.34
CA GLN A 76 -3.91 -11.51 -22.17
C GLN A 76 -5.05 -10.48 -22.31
N TYR A 77 -5.41 -9.81 -21.21
CA TYR A 77 -6.44 -8.76 -21.22
C TYR A 77 -6.02 -7.53 -22.05
N LEU A 78 -4.77 -7.10 -21.92
CA LEU A 78 -4.23 -5.97 -22.67
C LEU A 78 -4.18 -6.27 -24.18
N ASP A 79 -3.73 -7.47 -24.56
CA ASP A 79 -3.66 -7.90 -25.96
C ASP A 79 -5.07 -7.92 -26.58
N MET A 80 -6.09 -8.40 -25.85
CA MET A 80 -7.48 -8.46 -26.30
C MET A 80 -8.11 -7.07 -26.55
N ASN A 81 -7.60 -6.03 -25.88
CA ASN A 81 -8.11 -4.66 -25.96
C ASN A 81 -7.29 -3.74 -26.87
N SER A 82 -6.07 -4.14 -27.25
CA SER A 82 -5.23 -3.42 -28.21
C SER A 82 -5.77 -3.49 -29.65
N SER A 83 -6.30 -4.66 -30.07
CA SER A 83 -6.84 -4.90 -31.41
C SER A 83 -8.12 -4.11 -31.72
N LYS A 84 -8.80 -3.55 -30.71
CA LYS A 84 -10.02 -2.75 -30.90
C LYS A 84 -9.75 -1.27 -31.20
N ARG A 85 -8.51 -0.77 -31.05
CA ARG A 85 -8.15 0.65 -31.20
C ARG A 85 -7.72 1.09 -32.60
N LEU A 86 -7.32 0.17 -33.48
CA LEU A 86 -6.83 0.55 -34.83
C LEU A 86 -7.93 1.04 -35.80
N ASN A 87 -9.20 0.82 -35.51
CA ASN A 87 -10.31 1.18 -36.41
C ASN A 87 -10.89 2.60 -36.19
N LYS A 88 -10.28 3.45 -35.36
CA LYS A 88 -10.90 4.74 -34.98
C LYS A 88 -9.91 5.91 -34.89
N VAL A 89 -9.14 6.15 -35.96
CA VAL A 89 -8.47 7.46 -36.16
C VAL A 89 -8.75 7.95 -37.57
N LYS A 90 -9.82 8.72 -37.75
CA LYS A 90 -9.98 9.62 -38.91
C LYS A 90 -9.36 10.97 -38.54
N LYS A 91 -8.41 11.40 -39.37
CA LYS A 91 -7.69 12.69 -39.30
C LYS A 91 -8.66 13.87 -39.26
N PHE A 92 -8.39 14.86 -38.41
CA PHE A 92 -8.83 16.23 -38.62
C PHE A 92 -7.68 17.16 -38.24
N GLY A 93 -7.21 17.93 -39.22
CA GLY A 93 -6.09 18.86 -39.12
C GLY A 93 -6.50 20.26 -38.69
N ASP A 94 -5.48 20.98 -38.24
CA ASP A 94 -5.20 22.41 -38.39
C ASP A 94 -6.38 23.39 -38.33
N THR A 95 -6.50 24.11 -37.21
CA THR A 95 -6.62 25.58 -37.18
C THR A 95 -6.52 26.09 -35.73
N VAL A 96 -5.52 26.92 -35.45
CA VAL A 96 -5.35 27.67 -34.21
C VAL A 96 -5.79 29.11 -34.44
N PRO A 97 -6.60 29.72 -33.55
CA PRO A 97 -6.60 31.17 -33.40
C PRO A 97 -5.98 31.59 -32.07
N ARG A 98 -4.90 32.37 -32.16
CA ARG A 98 -4.42 33.27 -31.10
C ARG A 98 -5.47 34.35 -30.84
N ARG A 99 -5.68 34.73 -29.57
CA ARG A 99 -6.16 36.08 -29.24
C ARG A 99 -5.55 36.60 -27.94
N THR A 100 -5.36 37.91 -27.95
CA THR A 100 -4.40 38.73 -27.22
C THR A 100 -4.89 39.24 -25.86
N ASP A 101 -3.90 39.52 -25.02
CA ASP A 101 -3.89 40.23 -23.74
C ASP A 101 -4.77 41.49 -23.66
N LYS A 102 -5.44 41.67 -22.51
CA LYS A 102 -5.82 42.99 -21.97
C LYS A 102 -5.73 43.00 -20.44
N THR A 103 -4.81 43.83 -19.95
CA THR A 103 -4.57 44.25 -18.58
C THR A 103 -5.77 44.91 -17.90
N ARG A 104 -5.98 44.66 -16.59
CA ARG A 104 -6.66 45.62 -15.69
C ARG A 104 -6.10 45.54 -14.26
N ARG A 105 -5.68 46.70 -13.74
CA ARG A 105 -5.07 46.96 -12.43
C ARG A 105 -6.11 47.12 -11.31
N ILE A 106 -5.77 46.54 -10.15
CA ILE A 106 -5.85 47.02 -8.74
C ILE A 106 -7.23 47.33 -8.11
N LYS A 107 -7.48 46.70 -6.93
CA LYS A 107 -7.78 47.41 -5.65
C LYS A 107 -7.50 46.50 -4.45
N SER A 108 -6.62 46.98 -3.58
CA SER A 108 -6.30 46.48 -2.24
C SER A 108 -7.35 46.93 -1.21
N CYS A 109 -7.59 46.14 -0.16
CA CYS A 109 -8.18 46.62 1.09
C CYS A 109 -7.59 45.86 2.29
N THR A 110 -7.18 46.62 3.29
CA THR A 110 -6.59 46.22 4.57
C THR A 110 -7.57 46.45 5.72
N LEU A 111 -7.48 45.57 6.72
CA LEU A 111 -7.78 45.72 8.17
C LEU A 111 -9.20 46.06 8.64
N ALA A 112 -9.76 45.18 9.47
CA ALA A 112 -10.45 45.53 10.72
C ALA A 112 -10.42 44.33 11.69
N GLU A 113 -10.03 44.60 12.93
CA GLU A 113 -9.84 43.66 14.04
C GLU A 113 -11.12 43.45 14.87
N SER A 114 -11.27 42.22 15.39
CA SER A 114 -11.74 41.84 16.75
C SER A 114 -13.24 42.01 17.13
N PRO A 115 -13.68 41.51 18.32
CA PRO A 115 -13.66 40.12 18.81
C PRO A 115 -15.01 39.70 19.46
N VAL A 116 -15.31 38.39 19.60
CA VAL A 116 -16.23 37.95 20.67
C VAL A 116 -15.86 36.54 21.17
N GLU A 117 -15.34 36.48 22.39
CA GLU A 117 -15.32 35.30 23.27
C GLU A 117 -16.74 34.96 23.73
N TYR A 118 -17.04 33.69 24.05
CA TYR A 118 -17.82 33.24 25.21
C TYR A 118 -17.82 31.69 25.19
N SER A 119 -17.09 31.05 26.11
CA SER A 119 -17.57 30.51 27.39
C SER A 119 -18.16 29.09 27.31
N CYS A 120 -17.34 28.13 27.73
CA CYS A 120 -17.77 26.78 28.12
C CYS A 120 -18.63 26.81 29.38
N LYS A 121 -19.81 26.20 29.35
CA LYS A 121 -20.47 25.61 30.53
C LYS A 121 -21.09 24.28 30.14
N GLY A 122 -20.68 23.24 30.85
CA GLY A 122 -21.26 21.92 30.74
C GLY A 122 -22.65 21.85 31.38
N SER A 123 -23.42 20.88 30.92
CA SER A 123 -24.55 20.34 31.66
C SER A 123 -24.73 18.88 31.30
N THR A 124 -24.65 18.07 32.36
CA THR A 124 -25.02 16.68 32.44
C THR A 124 -26.53 16.52 32.26
N ALA A 125 -26.99 15.56 31.46
CA ALA A 125 -28.31 14.96 31.64
C ALA A 125 -28.34 13.53 31.11
N LYS A 126 -28.47 12.60 32.04
CA LYS A 126 -28.80 11.19 31.85
C LYS A 126 -30.23 11.11 31.32
N HIS A 127 -30.51 10.38 30.24
CA HIS A 127 -31.80 9.72 30.00
C HIS A 127 -31.52 8.34 29.37
N ALA A 128 -31.79 7.30 30.15
CA ALA A 128 -31.95 5.92 29.70
C ALA A 128 -33.44 5.66 29.51
N LEU A 129 -33.83 4.93 28.46
CA LEU A 129 -34.97 3.99 28.33
C LEU A 129 -35.14 3.67 26.83
N THR A 130 -34.61 2.53 26.40
CA THR A 130 -35.35 1.33 25.94
C THR A 130 -36.21 1.51 24.69
N ASN A 131 -35.91 0.74 23.63
CA ASN A 131 -36.84 -0.26 23.12
C ASN A 131 -36.20 -1.29 22.17
N LYS A 132 -36.80 -2.48 22.23
CA LYS A 132 -36.44 -3.77 21.63
C LYS A 132 -36.55 -3.82 20.10
N ALA A 133 -35.62 -4.59 19.52
CA ALA A 133 -35.74 -5.54 18.40
C ALA A 133 -36.89 -5.40 17.40
N ARG A 134 -36.53 -5.25 16.11
CA ARG A 134 -37.19 -5.94 15.00
C ARG A 134 -36.15 -6.41 13.98
N THR A 135 -36.13 -7.71 13.80
CA THR A 135 -35.51 -8.46 12.72
C THR A 135 -36.09 -8.02 11.37
N GLY A 136 -35.21 -7.79 10.41
CA GLY A 136 -35.55 -7.58 9.01
C GLY A 136 -34.32 -7.92 8.17
N GLU A 137 -34.33 -9.12 7.58
CA GLU A 137 -33.41 -9.51 6.51
C GLU A 137 -33.59 -8.50 5.36
N LEU A 138 -32.51 -7.81 4.98
CA LEU A 138 -32.48 -7.03 3.74
C LEU A 138 -31.32 -7.54 2.88
N SER A 139 -31.71 -8.00 1.71
CA SER A 139 -30.94 -8.72 0.73
C SER A 139 -29.70 -7.97 0.24
N SER A 140 -28.68 -8.78 -0.05
CA SER A 140 -27.50 -8.43 -0.84
C SER A 140 -27.87 -7.60 -2.08
N SER A 141 -27.63 -6.29 -2.02
CA SER A 141 -27.38 -5.49 -3.21
C SER A 141 -25.87 -5.33 -3.34
N HIS A 142 -25.34 -5.95 -4.38
CA HIS A 142 -23.98 -5.76 -4.85
C HIS A 142 -23.76 -4.27 -5.14
N VAL A 143 -23.00 -3.57 -4.29
CA VAL A 143 -22.42 -2.28 -4.64
C VAL A 143 -21.05 -2.57 -5.21
N GLN A 144 -20.96 -2.68 -6.54
CA GLN A 144 -19.69 -2.64 -7.23
C GLN A 144 -19.15 -1.19 -7.18
N PRO A 145 -17.88 -0.96 -6.83
CA PRO A 145 -17.26 0.32 -7.11
C PRO A 145 -17.12 0.45 -8.63
N VAL A 146 -17.91 1.33 -9.23
CA VAL A 146 -17.82 1.68 -10.64
C VAL A 146 -16.56 2.54 -10.81
N LEU A 147 -15.51 1.96 -11.39
CA LEU A 147 -14.34 2.68 -11.90
C LEU A 147 -14.26 2.43 -13.41
N ASP A 148 -15.28 2.87 -14.14
CA ASP A 148 -15.30 2.85 -15.62
C ASP A 148 -15.22 4.26 -16.23
N ASP A 149 -15.05 5.30 -15.42
CA ASP A 149 -14.89 6.66 -15.93
C ASP A 149 -13.41 6.89 -16.27
N LYS A 150 -13.15 7.27 -17.52
CA LYS A 150 -11.82 7.74 -17.93
C LYS A 150 -11.52 9.02 -17.14
N PRO A 151 -10.25 9.27 -16.76
CA PRO A 151 -9.89 10.44 -15.95
C PRO A 151 -10.28 11.80 -16.58
N GLU A 152 -10.53 11.82 -17.89
CA GLU A 152 -10.98 12.99 -18.66
C GLU A 152 -12.47 13.34 -18.46
N ASP A 153 -13.28 12.36 -18.05
CA ASP A 153 -14.74 12.46 -17.90
C ASP A 153 -15.18 12.82 -16.47
N LEU A 154 -14.24 12.87 -15.51
CA LEU A 154 -14.52 13.32 -14.14
C LEU A 154 -14.87 14.82 -14.13
N PRO A 155 -15.93 15.25 -13.41
CA PRO A 155 -16.22 16.66 -13.25
C PRO A 155 -15.02 17.34 -12.55
N LYS A 156 -14.30 18.19 -13.30
CA LYS A 156 -13.05 18.88 -12.90
C LYS A 156 -13.10 19.65 -11.56
N SER A 157 -14.29 19.77 -10.97
CA SER A 157 -14.59 20.53 -9.75
C SER A 157 -14.36 19.75 -8.45
N ASN A 158 -14.52 18.41 -8.44
CA ASN A 158 -14.71 17.69 -7.17
C ASN A 158 -13.59 16.72 -6.79
N PHE A 159 -12.60 16.52 -7.67
CA PHE A 159 -11.53 15.56 -7.44
C PHE A 159 -10.16 16.21 -7.58
N ALA A 160 -9.24 15.82 -6.70
CA ALA A 160 -7.82 16.10 -6.82
C ALA A 160 -7.14 14.91 -7.49
N LEU A 161 -6.31 15.20 -8.49
CA LEU A 161 -5.44 14.20 -9.12
C LEU A 161 -4.14 14.11 -8.32
N VAL A 162 -4.00 13.02 -7.57
CA VAL A 162 -2.86 12.80 -6.66
C VAL A 162 -1.80 11.92 -7.32
N PRO A 163 -0.50 12.24 -7.17
CA PRO A 163 0.57 11.43 -7.75
C PRO A 163 0.56 10.00 -7.20
N TYR A 164 0.65 9.03 -8.11
CA TYR A 164 0.83 7.63 -7.79
C TYR A 164 2.29 7.23 -7.97
N HIS A 165 2.84 6.54 -6.96
CA HIS A 165 4.14 5.91 -6.99
C HIS A 165 3.99 4.41 -6.80
N SER A 166 4.75 3.62 -7.55
CA SER A 166 4.74 2.16 -7.44
C SER A 166 5.18 1.67 -6.05
N ASP A 167 6.00 2.46 -5.36
CA ASP A 167 6.55 2.14 -4.05
C ASP A 167 6.77 3.43 -3.24
N VAL A 168 6.72 3.29 -1.92
CA VAL A 168 7.02 4.34 -0.93
C VAL A 168 8.43 4.91 -1.15
N LYS A 169 9.42 4.07 -1.51
CA LYS A 169 10.80 4.53 -1.85
C LYS A 169 10.83 5.54 -2.98
N VAL A 170 10.01 5.29 -4.01
CA VAL A 170 9.91 6.17 -5.19
C VAL A 170 9.24 7.47 -4.79
N ALA A 171 8.19 7.40 -3.96
CA ALA A 171 7.51 8.58 -3.44
C ALA A 171 8.42 9.46 -2.56
N ALA A 172 9.39 8.85 -1.87
CA ALA A 172 10.38 9.57 -1.07
C ALA A 172 11.57 10.15 -1.87
N GLY A 173 11.55 10.00 -3.20
CA GLY A 173 12.60 10.52 -4.09
C GLY A 173 13.89 9.69 -4.12
N LEU A 174 13.89 8.47 -3.57
CA LEU A 174 15.06 7.58 -3.50
C LEU A 174 15.03 6.44 -4.53
N GLY A 175 14.02 6.40 -5.41
CA GLY A 175 13.89 5.38 -6.46
C GLY A 175 14.22 5.91 -7.86
N ARG A 176 14.75 5.05 -8.74
CA ARG A 176 14.75 5.33 -10.19
C ARG A 176 13.33 5.19 -10.71
N PHE A 177 12.79 6.27 -11.29
CA PHE A 177 11.62 6.17 -12.16
C PHE A 177 11.98 5.28 -13.35
N ASN A 178 11.36 4.11 -13.44
CA ASN A 178 11.38 3.37 -14.70
C ASN A 178 10.53 4.16 -15.68
N ASN A 179 11.20 4.92 -16.55
CA ASN A 179 10.58 5.67 -17.64
C ASN A 179 9.54 4.76 -18.33
N THR A 180 8.28 5.20 -18.41
CA THR A 180 7.57 5.59 -19.65
C THR A 180 6.07 5.24 -19.66
N LEU A 181 5.45 4.52 -18.71
CA LEU A 181 4.02 4.11 -18.89
C LEU A 181 3.06 4.09 -17.69
N GLU A 182 3.45 4.27 -16.44
CA GLU A 182 2.54 3.99 -15.31
C GLU A 182 2.64 4.98 -14.14
N THR A 183 2.05 6.17 -14.27
CA THR A 183 1.71 7.03 -13.14
C THR A 183 0.42 7.80 -13.44
N LEU A 184 -0.66 7.09 -13.80
CA LEU A 184 -1.96 7.76 -13.85
C LEU A 184 -2.27 8.24 -12.42
N PRO A 185 -2.55 9.54 -12.23
CA PRO A 185 -2.84 10.07 -10.92
C PRO A 185 -4.14 9.46 -10.39
N ILE A 186 -4.20 9.27 -9.07
CA ILE A 186 -5.38 8.76 -8.40
C ILE A 186 -6.34 9.92 -8.13
N PRO A 187 -7.59 9.87 -8.61
CA PRO A 187 -8.59 10.88 -8.25
C PRO A 187 -9.06 10.64 -6.81
N LEU A 188 -8.86 11.62 -5.93
CA LEU A 188 -9.41 11.65 -4.58
C LEU A 188 -10.45 12.76 -4.45
N SER A 189 -11.54 12.49 -3.73
CA SER A 189 -12.64 13.44 -3.53
C SER A 189 -12.19 14.65 -2.70
N LEU A 190 -12.23 15.85 -3.29
CA LEU A 190 -11.89 17.11 -2.60
C LEU A 190 -12.74 17.33 -1.34
N PRO A 191 -14.07 17.11 -1.33
CA PRO A 191 -14.87 17.21 -0.12
C PRO A 191 -14.44 16.24 1.00
N GLU A 192 -13.99 15.03 0.66
CA GLU A 192 -13.51 14.06 1.66
C GLU A 192 -12.17 14.49 2.24
N LEU A 193 -11.24 14.94 1.40
CA LEU A 193 -9.95 15.48 1.84
C LEU A 193 -10.13 16.69 2.76
N GLN A 194 -11.05 17.60 2.42
CA GLN A 194 -11.39 18.76 3.27
C GLN A 194 -11.94 18.34 4.64
N LYS A 195 -12.81 17.33 4.70
CA LYS A 195 -13.32 16.80 5.99
C LYS A 195 -12.22 16.19 6.84
N LEU A 196 -11.23 15.56 6.21
CA LEU A 196 -10.08 14.97 6.89
C LEU A 196 -8.99 16.00 7.22
N GLY A 197 -9.11 17.24 6.74
CA GLY A 197 -8.10 18.28 6.92
C GLY A 197 -6.82 18.07 6.10
N VAL A 198 -6.85 17.17 5.11
CA VAL A 198 -5.68 16.80 4.31
C VAL A 198 -5.63 17.67 3.05
N GLN A 199 -4.48 18.30 2.79
CA GLN A 199 -4.30 19.13 1.60
C GLN A 199 -3.89 18.28 0.39
N PRO A 200 -4.56 18.40 -0.77
CA PRO A 200 -4.25 17.60 -1.97
C PRO A 200 -2.79 17.61 -2.41
N ASN A 201 -2.11 18.75 -2.25
CA ASN A 201 -0.71 18.92 -2.66
C ASN A 201 0.28 18.14 -1.80
N ASN A 202 -0.13 17.71 -0.60
CA ASN A 202 0.72 16.96 0.34
C ASN A 202 0.46 15.46 0.25
N ILE A 203 -0.39 15.01 -0.67
CA ILE A 203 -0.78 13.60 -0.77
C ILE A 203 0.12 12.91 -1.78
N ILE A 204 0.57 11.72 -1.39
CA ILE A 204 1.10 10.72 -2.31
C ILE A 204 0.27 9.45 -2.19
N CYS A 205 0.08 8.76 -3.31
CA CYS A 205 -0.50 7.42 -3.33
C CYS A 205 0.55 6.38 -3.65
N CYS A 206 0.52 5.25 -2.95
CA CYS A 206 1.41 4.12 -3.24
C CYS A 206 0.76 2.78 -2.87
N ARG A 207 1.46 1.69 -3.20
CA ARG A 207 1.06 0.34 -2.81
C ARG A 207 1.69 -0.07 -1.49
N VAL A 208 0.98 -0.88 -0.72
CA VAL A 208 1.49 -1.49 0.50
C VAL A 208 2.56 -2.53 0.13
N PRO A 209 3.76 -2.47 0.73
CA PRO A 209 4.91 -3.26 0.26
C PRO A 209 4.89 -4.73 0.69
N ASP A 210 4.21 -5.06 1.79
CA ASP A 210 4.16 -6.39 2.37
C ASP A 210 2.85 -6.63 3.16
N ASN A 211 2.76 -7.79 3.82
CA ASN A 211 1.60 -8.18 4.61
C ASN A 211 1.77 -7.95 6.13
N SER A 212 2.66 -7.03 6.56
CA SER A 212 2.87 -6.76 7.99
C SER A 212 1.66 -6.14 8.66
N MET A 213 0.73 -5.57 7.88
CA MET A 213 -0.46 -4.91 8.37
C MET A 213 -1.76 -5.72 8.15
N ASP A 214 -1.65 -6.96 7.70
CA ASP A 214 -2.80 -7.87 7.56
C ASP A 214 -3.45 -8.17 8.91
N PRO A 215 -4.81 -8.25 9.00
CA PRO A 215 -5.79 -8.05 7.92
C PRO A 215 -6.27 -6.60 7.72
N ILE A 216 -5.80 -5.63 8.51
CA ILE A 216 -6.29 -4.24 8.43
C ILE A 216 -5.91 -3.60 7.10
N LEU A 217 -4.71 -3.89 6.61
CA LEU A 217 -4.19 -3.34 5.38
C LEU A 217 -3.45 -4.45 4.61
N GLN A 218 -4.01 -4.79 3.46
CA GLN A 218 -3.56 -5.92 2.67
C GLN A 218 -2.29 -5.63 1.88
N ASP A 219 -1.49 -6.67 1.65
CA ASP A 219 -0.37 -6.64 0.71
C ASP A 219 -0.85 -6.12 -0.66
N GLY A 220 -0.18 -5.09 -1.16
CA GLY A 220 -0.54 -4.45 -2.42
C GLY A 220 -1.82 -3.60 -2.39
N ALA A 221 -2.43 -3.32 -1.23
CA ALA A 221 -3.52 -2.33 -1.17
C ALA A 221 -3.04 -0.94 -1.62
N LEU A 222 -3.95 -0.11 -2.16
CA LEU A 222 -3.65 1.28 -2.52
C LEU A 222 -3.84 2.15 -1.29
N VAL A 223 -2.87 3.00 -0.96
CA VAL A 223 -2.93 3.87 0.22
C VAL A 223 -2.68 5.33 -0.15
N GLY A 224 -3.23 6.22 0.66
CA GLY A 224 -2.99 7.67 0.64
C GLY A 224 -2.21 8.07 1.88
N ILE A 225 -1.08 8.75 1.66
CA ILE A 225 -0.17 9.21 2.70
C ILE A 225 -0.13 10.74 2.64
N ASP A 226 -0.33 11.39 3.79
CA ASP A 226 -0.14 12.82 3.95
C ASP A 226 1.31 13.09 4.35
N THR A 227 2.07 13.67 3.43
CA THR A 227 3.49 13.99 3.58
C THR A 227 3.76 15.22 4.44
N ALA A 228 2.73 16.02 4.77
CA ALA A 228 2.88 17.10 5.74
C ALA A 228 2.88 16.56 7.18
N GLU A 229 2.23 15.43 7.42
CA GLU A 229 2.15 14.79 8.74
C GLU A 229 3.31 13.83 8.98
N THR A 230 4.47 14.40 9.34
CA THR A 230 5.69 13.64 9.69
C THR A 230 5.89 13.47 11.18
N GLU A 231 5.16 14.22 12.01
CA GLU A 231 5.21 14.09 13.47
C GLU A 231 4.51 12.80 13.93
N ILE A 232 5.22 11.99 14.72
CA ILE A 232 4.73 10.69 15.18
C ILE A 232 3.76 10.86 16.34
N HIS A 233 2.48 10.79 16.01
CA HIS A 233 1.40 10.52 16.96
C HIS A 233 1.32 9.01 17.23
N SER A 234 1.53 8.63 18.49
CA SER A 234 1.59 7.22 18.92
C SER A 234 0.35 6.42 18.51
N GLY A 235 0.58 5.23 17.95
CA GLY A 235 -0.46 4.29 17.57
C GLY A 235 -1.07 4.56 16.19
N LYS A 236 -0.54 5.53 15.43
CA LYS A 236 -0.95 5.79 14.05
C LYS A 236 -0.04 5.05 13.07
N ILE A 237 -0.56 4.85 11.86
CA ILE A 237 0.14 4.16 10.76
C ILE A 237 0.90 5.18 9.94
N TYR A 238 2.19 4.94 9.70
CA TYR A 238 3.05 5.82 8.93
C TYR A 238 3.74 5.06 7.81
N ALA A 239 3.99 5.77 6.72
CA ALA A 239 4.99 5.38 5.75
C ALA A 239 6.34 5.98 6.17
N PHE A 240 7.38 5.16 6.20
CA PHE A 240 8.73 5.59 6.54
C PHE A 240 9.77 4.74 5.82
N MET A 241 11.01 5.19 5.86
CA MET A 241 12.17 4.42 5.42
C MET A 241 13.16 4.22 6.54
N ASP A 242 13.91 3.14 6.48
CA ASP A 242 15.12 2.98 7.29
C ASP A 242 16.35 3.60 6.61
N ASN A 243 17.48 3.56 7.31
CA ASN A 243 18.77 4.02 6.79
C ASN A 243 19.31 3.19 5.61
N ASP A 244 18.86 1.94 5.49
CA ASP A 244 19.23 1.04 4.40
C ASP A 244 18.40 1.29 3.12
N GLY A 245 17.45 2.22 3.19
CA GLY A 245 16.58 2.61 2.08
C GLY A 245 15.44 1.64 1.84
N TRP A 246 15.09 0.76 2.79
CA TRP A 246 13.85 0.00 2.78
C TRP A 246 12.69 0.86 3.26
N SER A 247 11.53 0.65 2.65
CA SER A 247 10.32 1.38 2.98
C SER A 247 9.29 0.48 3.63
N TYR A 248 8.57 1.04 4.59
CA TYR A 248 7.65 0.31 5.44
C TYR A 248 6.37 1.11 5.64
N ILE A 249 5.28 0.39 5.88
CA ILE A 249 4.02 0.95 6.36
C ILE A 249 3.65 0.19 7.63
N ARG A 250 3.85 0.83 8.79
CA ARG A 250 3.64 0.20 10.10
C ARG A 250 3.10 1.20 11.12
N ILE A 251 2.66 0.69 12.27
CA ILE A 251 2.24 1.49 13.39
C ILE A 251 3.50 2.00 14.11
N LEU A 252 3.61 3.31 14.28
CA LEU A 252 4.68 3.91 15.07
C LEU A 252 4.13 4.32 16.44
N VAL A 253 4.81 3.89 17.50
CA VAL A 253 4.49 4.25 18.89
C VAL A 253 5.72 4.89 19.51
N LYS A 254 5.64 6.19 19.79
CA LYS A 254 6.66 6.90 20.55
C LYS A 254 6.56 6.44 22.00
N THR A 255 7.61 5.79 22.50
CA THR A 255 7.67 5.34 23.90
C THR A 255 8.18 6.45 24.80
N ASP A 256 9.21 7.13 24.31
CA ASP A 256 9.92 8.26 24.91
C ASP A 256 10.56 9.08 23.77
N ASP A 257 11.19 10.22 24.08
CA ASP A 257 11.83 11.05 23.04
C ASP A 257 13.02 10.35 22.36
N SER A 258 13.55 9.27 22.95
CA SER A 258 14.71 8.55 22.41
C SER A 258 14.38 7.26 21.67
N ARG A 259 13.13 6.76 21.73
CA ARG A 259 12.77 5.48 21.10
C ARG A 259 11.39 5.46 20.48
N ILE A 260 11.33 4.79 19.33
CA ILE A 260 10.12 4.50 18.59
C ILE A 260 9.97 2.98 18.51
N LYS A 261 8.79 2.50 18.90
CA LYS A 261 8.39 1.11 18.66
C LYS A 261 7.71 1.04 17.29
N ILE A 262 8.19 0.15 16.46
CA ILE A 262 7.60 -0.19 15.17
C ILE A 262 6.77 -1.45 15.38
N HIS A 263 5.46 -1.31 15.26
CA HIS A 263 4.52 -2.38 15.46
C HIS A 263 3.80 -2.75 14.17
N SER A 264 3.73 -4.05 13.92
CA SER A 264 2.98 -4.65 12.81
C SER A 264 1.66 -5.18 13.35
N TYR A 265 0.59 -5.08 12.56
CA TYR A 265 -0.69 -5.69 12.98
C TYR A 265 -0.67 -7.22 12.84
N ASN A 266 0.10 -7.72 11.88
CA ASN A 266 0.32 -9.15 11.71
C ASN A 266 1.32 -9.66 12.75
N TYR A 267 0.83 -10.49 13.68
CA TYR A 267 1.63 -11.08 14.78
C TYR A 267 2.80 -11.97 14.34
N SER A 268 2.87 -12.33 13.05
CA SER A 268 4.02 -13.06 12.51
C SER A 268 5.28 -12.18 12.40
N TYR A 269 5.12 -10.87 12.54
CA TYR A 269 6.21 -9.89 12.52
C TYR A 269 6.51 -9.44 13.94
N GLU A 270 7.80 -9.46 14.31
CA GLU A 270 8.24 -9.00 15.62
C GLU A 270 8.15 -7.47 15.74
N THR A 271 7.99 -7.00 16.97
CA THR A 271 8.04 -5.55 17.25
C THR A 271 9.49 -5.12 17.38
N GLU A 272 9.86 -4.12 16.60
CA GLU A 272 11.20 -3.56 16.59
C GLU A 272 11.24 -2.26 17.42
N ILE A 273 12.38 -2.00 18.08
CA ILE A 273 12.61 -0.74 18.80
C ILE A 273 13.79 -0.05 18.14
N VAL A 274 13.55 1.16 17.66
CA VAL A 274 14.53 1.95 16.92
C VAL A 274 14.69 3.33 17.54
N ILE A 275 15.79 3.99 17.21
CA ILE A 275 16.00 5.40 17.52
C ILE A 275 15.34 6.27 16.44
N PRO A 276 14.84 7.48 16.77
CA PRO A 276 14.24 8.37 15.78
C PRO A 276 15.13 8.65 14.56
N GLU A 277 16.44 8.74 14.75
CA GLU A 277 17.40 9.07 13.71
C GLU A 277 17.65 7.92 12.72
N SER A 278 17.23 6.69 13.04
CA SER A 278 17.42 5.54 12.15
C SER A 278 16.28 5.34 11.15
N ILE A 279 15.24 6.17 11.24
CA ILE A 279 14.12 6.15 10.31
C ILE A 279 13.80 7.54 9.79
N ARG A 280 13.36 7.63 8.54
CA ARG A 280 12.82 8.83 7.94
C ARG A 280 11.34 8.66 7.71
N VAL A 281 10.52 9.36 8.49
CA VAL A 281 9.06 9.39 8.28
C VAL A 281 8.76 10.15 7.00
N ILE A 282 7.98 9.54 6.11
CA ILE A 282 7.53 10.14 4.85
C ILE A 282 6.20 10.83 5.07
N GLY A 283 5.30 10.22 5.84
CA GLY A 283 4.00 10.79 6.14
C GLY A 283 3.05 9.83 6.84
N ARG A 284 1.91 10.34 7.30
CA ARG A 284 0.87 9.55 7.97
C ARG A 284 -0.10 8.97 6.94
N LEU A 285 -0.44 7.70 7.11
CA LEU A 285 -1.51 7.08 6.34
C LEU A 285 -2.87 7.60 6.83
N PHE A 286 -3.69 8.10 5.92
CA PHE A 286 -5.04 8.60 6.23
C PHE A 286 -6.15 7.89 5.45
N TRP A 287 -5.81 7.18 4.38
CA TRP A 287 -6.77 6.52 3.50
C TRP A 287 -6.17 5.23 2.91
N ALA A 288 -7.03 4.23 2.70
CA ALA A 288 -6.66 2.98 2.03
C ALA A 288 -7.85 2.41 1.24
N ALA A 289 -7.53 1.72 0.15
CA ALA A 289 -8.48 0.95 -0.66
C ALA A 289 -7.91 -0.46 -0.92
N SER A 290 -8.68 -1.46 -0.52
CA SER A 290 -8.40 -2.87 -0.76
C SER A 290 -9.44 -3.46 -1.70
N ILE A 291 -9.00 -4.33 -2.61
CA ILE A 291 -9.88 -5.05 -3.52
C ILE A 291 -9.80 -6.52 -3.12
N PHE A 292 -10.94 -7.09 -2.73
CA PHE A 292 -11.08 -8.49 -2.32
C PHE A 292 -11.56 -9.36 -3.48
#